data_AF-A0A441X5Z3-F1
#
_entry.id   AF-A0A441X5Z3-F1
#
_cell.length_a   1.000
_cell.length_b   1.000
_cell.length_c   1.000
_cell.angle_alpha   90.00
_cell.angle_beta   90.00
_cell.angle_gamma   90.00
#
_symmetry.space_group_name_H-M   'P 1'
#
loop_
_entity.id
_entity.type
_entity.pdbx_description
1 polymer ?
#
loop_
_entity_poly.entity_id
_entity_poly.type
_entity_poly.pdbx_seq_one_letter_code
_entity_poly.pdbx_strand_id
1 'polypeptide(L)'
;MRVLERAQYGKRSERLRLSINDEQASFAFEEVETGLSAIQSELDHAVKDKPKRAPRPRKGFAAHLERIEEVVEPEIPADCAGLEKVLIGEDRSERLDVVPPKFRVIVTRRPKYAFRDRDGVVQALAPAHIIESGLPTERLLAHIAVSKYADGLPLYRQEAIYLRDGVELIRSLSEVYQLKVSLRRISPMISRRLLVPEEMTLYALHRTIQIAFGCEDCHLHAFKLHGRHYGTTWTGERHRDAAGREVTLANLRLRVRQRTLYEYDFGDLWEHEMRIEAKHEREGGKVYPVCIAGARAGPPEDIGGPPGHAALLDRLRFGDIERRLCGEDEEFEDDDPLRSFEAERFSGREVNAALRRELSGLTKG
;
A
#
# COMPACT_ATOMS: atom_id res chain seq x y z
N MET A 1 37.07 -33.38 -20.27
CA MET A 1 36.49 -34.03 -21.47
C MET A 1 36.39 -35.54 -21.33
N ARG A 2 37.50 -36.32 -21.31
CA ARG A 2 37.45 -37.80 -21.32
C ARG A 2 36.67 -38.50 -20.19
N VAL A 3 36.61 -37.93 -18.98
CA VAL A 3 35.86 -38.50 -17.85
C VAL A 3 34.34 -38.33 -18.02
N LEU A 4 33.92 -37.24 -18.67
CA LEU A 4 32.51 -36.87 -18.87
C LEU A 4 31.92 -37.56 -20.11
N GLU A 5 32.69 -37.70 -21.19
CA GLU A 5 32.31 -38.52 -22.37
C GLU A 5 32.04 -39.98 -21.98
N ARG A 6 32.82 -40.51 -21.03
CA ARG A 6 32.65 -41.86 -20.48
C ARG A 6 31.35 -42.02 -19.69
N ALA A 7 30.85 -40.94 -19.08
CA ALA A 7 29.58 -40.94 -18.34
C ALA A 7 28.35 -40.95 -19.28
N GLN A 8 28.47 -40.37 -20.49
CA GLN A 8 27.38 -40.28 -21.47
C GLN A 8 27.36 -41.48 -22.43
N TYR A 9 28.52 -42.00 -22.85
CA TYR A 9 28.65 -43.07 -23.86
C TYR A 9 29.28 -44.39 -23.37
N GLY A 10 29.52 -44.54 -22.06
CA GLY A 10 30.07 -45.76 -21.47
C GLY A 10 29.13 -46.97 -21.51
N LYS A 11 29.69 -48.20 -21.45
CA LYS A 11 28.89 -49.43 -21.29
C LYS A 11 28.00 -49.32 -20.05
N ARG A 12 26.80 -49.90 -20.10
CA ARG A 12 25.71 -49.71 -19.11
C ARG A 12 26.14 -49.89 -17.63
N SER A 13 27.20 -50.64 -17.36
CA SER A 13 27.79 -50.88 -16.04
C SER A 13 28.78 -49.81 -15.54
N GLU A 14 29.25 -48.91 -16.41
CA GLU A 14 30.24 -47.85 -16.10
C GLU A 14 29.62 -46.44 -16.08
N ARG A 15 28.31 -46.29 -16.35
CA ARG A 15 27.60 -45.00 -16.21
C ARG A 15 27.43 -44.68 -14.72
N LEU A 16 28.18 -43.69 -14.23
CA LEU A 16 27.92 -43.06 -12.94
C LEU A 16 26.49 -42.51 -12.95
N ARG A 17 25.62 -43.04 -12.08
CA ARG A 17 24.25 -42.52 -11.88
C ARG A 17 24.31 -41.20 -11.11
N LEU A 18 24.68 -40.13 -11.80
CA LEU A 18 24.37 -38.77 -11.36
C LEU A 18 22.90 -38.51 -11.72
N SER A 19 22.10 -38.04 -10.77
CA SER A 19 20.65 -37.77 -10.94
C SER A 19 20.39 -36.49 -11.73
N ILE A 20 21.09 -36.33 -12.85
CA ILE A 20 20.94 -35.23 -13.79
C ILE A 20 20.19 -35.81 -14.98
N ASN A 21 19.04 -35.23 -15.31
CA ASN A 21 18.21 -35.69 -16.42
C ASN A 21 19.02 -35.57 -17.73
N ASP A 22 18.99 -36.58 -18.62
CA ASP A 22 19.81 -36.60 -19.84
C ASP A 22 19.58 -35.34 -20.72
N GLU A 23 18.38 -34.75 -20.65
CA GLU A 23 18.03 -33.49 -21.32
C GLU A 23 18.78 -32.26 -20.75
N GLN A 24 18.96 -32.18 -19.43
CA GLN A 24 19.72 -31.08 -18.81
C GLN A 24 21.22 -31.17 -19.13
N ALA A 25 21.74 -32.38 -19.22
CA ALA A 25 23.12 -32.59 -19.64
C ALA A 25 23.31 -32.18 -21.11
N SER A 26 22.39 -32.60 -22.00
CA SER A 26 22.43 -32.24 -23.43
C SER A 26 22.40 -30.73 -23.65
N PHE A 27 21.55 -30.00 -22.92
CA PHE A 27 21.43 -28.56 -23.02
C PHE A 27 22.71 -27.83 -22.60
N ALA A 28 23.35 -28.29 -21.52
CA ALA A 28 24.61 -27.73 -21.06
C ALA A 28 25.76 -27.94 -22.06
N PHE A 29 25.75 -29.06 -22.81
CA PHE A 29 26.74 -29.29 -23.87
C PHE A 29 26.52 -28.40 -25.09
N GLU A 30 25.27 -28.21 -25.50
CA GLU A 30 24.91 -27.36 -26.64
C GLU A 30 25.30 -25.89 -26.38
N GLU A 31 25.13 -25.40 -25.14
CA GLU A 31 25.55 -24.07 -24.71
C GLU A 31 27.08 -23.90 -24.73
N VAL A 32 27.82 -24.92 -24.30
CA VAL A 32 29.30 -24.92 -24.35
C VAL A 32 29.82 -24.99 -25.77
N GLU A 33 29.23 -25.80 -26.66
CA GLU A 33 29.61 -25.85 -28.08
C GLU A 33 29.32 -24.53 -28.79
N THR A 34 28.19 -23.90 -28.47
CA THR A 34 27.84 -22.57 -28.99
C THR A 34 28.86 -21.52 -28.52
N GLY A 35 29.23 -21.56 -27.23
CA GLY A 35 30.26 -20.68 -26.67
C GLY A 35 31.65 -20.90 -27.29
N LEU A 36 32.05 -22.16 -27.52
CA LEU A 36 33.32 -22.49 -28.17
C LEU A 36 33.34 -22.06 -29.65
N SER A 37 32.24 -22.24 -30.39
CA SER A 37 32.12 -21.72 -31.76
C SER A 37 32.20 -20.20 -31.82
N ALA A 38 31.59 -19.49 -30.86
CA ALA A 38 31.69 -18.04 -30.77
C ALA A 38 33.14 -17.58 -30.51
N ILE A 39 33.84 -18.22 -29.57
CA ILE A 39 35.25 -17.92 -29.25
C ILE A 39 36.14 -18.23 -30.46
N GLN A 40 35.93 -19.37 -31.14
CA GLN A 40 36.69 -19.75 -32.33
C GLN A 40 36.46 -18.74 -33.47
N SER A 41 35.23 -18.27 -33.66
CA SER A 41 34.89 -17.23 -34.63
C SER A 41 35.54 -15.88 -34.29
N GLU A 42 35.58 -15.50 -33.00
CA GLU A 42 36.31 -14.31 -32.54
C GLU A 42 37.82 -14.43 -32.77
N LEU A 43 38.40 -15.61 -32.55
CA LEU A 43 39.82 -15.89 -32.78
C LEU A 43 40.17 -15.83 -34.28
N ASP A 44 39.33 -16.41 -35.14
CA ASP A 44 39.47 -16.36 -36.59
C ASP A 44 39.29 -14.93 -37.15
N HIS A 45 38.50 -14.11 -36.46
CA HIS A 45 38.36 -12.68 -36.75
C HIS A 45 39.57 -11.86 -36.27
N ALA A 46 40.23 -12.27 -35.18
CA ALA A 46 41.42 -11.61 -34.64
C ALA A 46 42.70 -11.85 -35.47
N VAL A 47 42.78 -12.95 -36.23
CA VAL A 47 43.96 -13.30 -37.06
C VAL A 47 43.98 -12.54 -38.41
N LYS A 48 42.88 -11.90 -38.82
CA LYS A 48 42.85 -11.07 -40.04
C LYS A 48 43.17 -9.61 -39.70
N ASP A 49 44.42 -9.21 -39.91
CA ASP A 49 44.88 -7.82 -39.80
C ASP A 49 44.19 -6.97 -40.89
N LYS A 50 43.01 -6.43 -40.56
CA LYS A 50 42.27 -5.50 -41.42
C LYS A 50 42.77 -4.08 -41.16
N PRO A 51 43.02 -3.27 -42.21
CA PRO A 51 43.39 -1.87 -42.02
C PRO A 51 42.30 -1.15 -41.22
N LYS A 52 42.71 -0.41 -40.17
CA LYS A 52 41.80 0.40 -39.34
C LYS A 52 41.05 1.38 -40.23
N ARG A 53 39.77 1.08 -40.50
CA ARG A 53 38.85 2.02 -41.17
C ARG A 53 38.77 3.31 -40.36
N ALA A 54 38.82 4.44 -41.05
CA ALA A 54 38.55 5.74 -40.44
C ALA A 54 37.24 5.68 -39.64
N PRO A 55 37.21 6.24 -38.42
CA PRO A 55 36.02 6.20 -37.58
C PRO A 55 34.86 6.86 -38.32
N ARG A 56 33.74 6.13 -38.44
CA ARG A 56 32.51 6.69 -39.03
C ARG A 56 32.08 7.89 -38.18
N PRO A 57 31.71 9.04 -38.79
CA PRO A 57 31.20 10.17 -38.04
C PRO A 57 29.97 9.72 -37.25
N ARG A 58 29.95 9.97 -35.94
CA ARG A 58 28.80 9.67 -35.10
C ARG A 58 27.62 10.53 -35.59
N LYS A 59 26.43 9.93 -35.68
CA LYS A 59 25.20 10.68 -35.96
C LYS A 59 25.00 11.66 -34.80
N GLY A 60 24.98 12.97 -35.11
CA GLY A 60 24.77 14.02 -34.10
C GLY A 60 23.39 13.94 -33.45
N PHE A 61 23.22 14.66 -32.34
CA PHE A 61 21.94 14.75 -31.65
C PHE A 61 20.90 15.57 -32.44
N ALA A 62 19.62 15.34 -32.16
CA ALA A 62 18.53 16.00 -32.90
C ALA A 62 18.54 17.53 -32.71
N ALA A 63 18.21 18.27 -33.77
CA ALA A 63 18.30 19.74 -33.77
C ALA A 63 17.35 20.43 -32.78
N HIS A 64 16.22 19.80 -32.46
CA HIS A 64 15.21 20.36 -31.54
C HIS A 64 15.58 20.23 -30.06
N LEU A 65 16.64 19.49 -29.72
CA LEU A 65 17.12 19.38 -28.35
C LEU A 65 17.84 20.67 -27.96
N GLU A 66 17.54 21.16 -26.76
CA GLU A 66 18.22 22.32 -26.17
C GLU A 66 19.72 22.02 -25.99
N ARG A 67 20.58 22.97 -26.38
CA ARG A 67 22.03 22.89 -26.21
C ARG A 67 22.45 23.87 -25.13
N ILE A 68 23.02 23.35 -24.05
CA ILE A 68 23.62 24.14 -22.97
C ILE A 68 25.14 24.09 -23.20
N GLU A 69 25.76 25.25 -23.40
CA GLU A 69 27.19 25.36 -23.66
C GLU A 69 27.94 25.67 -22.37
N GLU A 70 28.83 24.76 -21.97
CA GLU A 70 29.74 24.94 -20.83
C GLU A 70 31.15 25.18 -21.37
N VAL A 71 31.63 26.42 -21.23
CA VAL A 71 32.98 26.81 -21.65
C VAL A 71 33.93 26.61 -20.48
N VAL A 72 34.85 25.65 -20.60
CA VAL A 72 35.91 25.42 -19.62
C VAL A 72 37.14 26.19 -20.06
N GLU A 73 37.41 27.33 -19.41
CA GLU A 73 38.65 28.09 -19.67
C GLU A 73 39.87 27.41 -19.02
N PRO A 74 41.03 27.42 -19.70
CA PRO A 74 42.28 26.94 -19.10
C PRO A 74 42.75 27.87 -17.99
N GLU A 75 43.38 27.30 -16.95
CA GLU A 75 44.10 28.08 -15.93
C GLU A 75 45.20 28.92 -16.61
N ILE A 76 45.30 30.19 -16.24
CA ILE A 76 46.30 31.11 -16.81
C ILE A 76 47.65 30.83 -16.13
N PRO A 77 48.68 30.39 -16.87
CA PRO A 77 50.02 30.23 -16.32
C PRO A 77 50.57 31.57 -15.78
N ALA A 78 51.36 31.52 -14.70
CA ALA A 78 51.86 32.72 -14.03
C ALA A 78 52.77 33.60 -14.92
N ASP A 79 53.45 33.00 -15.89
CA ASP A 79 54.28 33.63 -16.92
C ASP A 79 53.46 34.30 -18.04
N CYS A 80 52.19 33.95 -18.17
CA CYS A 80 51.26 34.51 -19.14
C CYS A 80 50.30 35.56 -18.53
N ALA A 81 50.53 35.96 -17.27
CA ALA A 81 49.70 36.94 -16.59
C ALA A 81 49.83 38.33 -17.24
N GLY A 82 48.73 38.84 -17.79
CA GLY A 82 48.66 40.17 -18.42
C GLY A 82 48.86 40.20 -19.93
N LEU A 83 49.11 39.05 -20.58
CA LEU A 83 49.12 38.94 -22.05
C LEU A 83 47.69 38.81 -22.61
N GLU A 84 47.49 39.25 -23.84
CA GLU A 84 46.21 39.14 -24.55
C GLU A 84 45.95 37.68 -24.97
N LYS A 85 44.82 37.11 -24.54
CA LYS A 85 44.39 35.76 -24.91
C LYS A 85 43.81 35.78 -26.33
N VAL A 86 44.33 34.92 -27.23
CA VAL A 86 43.78 34.73 -28.58
C VAL A 86 43.28 33.28 -28.73
N LEU A 87 42.02 33.11 -29.11
CA LEU A 87 41.41 31.81 -29.36
C LEU A 87 41.86 31.29 -30.74
N ILE A 88 42.63 30.19 -30.76
CA ILE A 88 43.17 29.58 -32.00
C ILE A 88 42.28 28.43 -32.50
N GLY A 89 41.52 27.81 -31.60
CA GLY A 89 40.61 26.71 -31.89
C GLY A 89 40.03 26.15 -30.60
N GLU A 90 38.96 25.38 -30.71
CA GLU A 90 38.30 24.71 -29.60
C GLU A 90 37.97 23.27 -29.96
N ASP A 91 38.11 22.38 -28.98
CA ASP A 91 37.63 21.01 -29.09
C ASP A 91 36.20 20.93 -28.56
N ARG A 92 35.22 20.80 -29.46
CA ARG A 92 33.80 20.69 -29.09
C ARG A 92 33.40 19.23 -28.89
N SER A 93 32.83 18.93 -27.72
CA SER A 93 32.21 17.63 -27.46
C SER A 93 30.74 17.81 -27.05
N GLU A 94 29.83 17.08 -27.71
CA GLU A 94 28.40 17.07 -27.35
C GLU A 94 28.09 15.86 -26.46
N ARG A 95 27.31 16.08 -25.40
CA ARG A 95 26.80 15.03 -24.50
C ARG A 95 25.31 15.25 -24.28
N LEU A 96 24.55 14.17 -24.17
CA LEU A 96 23.13 14.22 -23.85
C LEU A 96 22.95 14.21 -22.33
N ASP A 97 22.31 15.25 -21.81
CA ASP A 97 21.94 15.36 -20.40
C ASP A 97 20.43 15.17 -20.22
N VAL A 98 19.98 14.83 -19.01
CA VAL A 98 18.57 14.67 -18.65
C VAL A 98 18.24 15.36 -17.35
N VAL A 99 17.28 16.28 -17.40
CA VAL A 99 16.71 16.91 -16.20
C VAL A 99 15.43 16.17 -15.83
N PRO A 100 15.32 15.61 -14.60
CA PRO A 100 14.11 14.94 -14.16
C PRO A 100 12.91 15.92 -14.10
N PRO A 101 11.67 15.41 -14.06
CA PRO A 101 10.48 16.25 -13.95
C PRO A 101 10.56 17.18 -12.73
N LYS A 102 10.51 18.50 -12.94
CA LYS A 102 10.48 19.49 -11.86
C LYS A 102 9.04 19.84 -11.48
N PHE A 103 8.71 19.66 -10.21
CA PHE A 103 7.40 20.06 -9.67
C PHE A 103 7.39 21.53 -9.25
N ARG A 104 6.27 22.22 -9.48
CA ARG A 104 6.07 23.62 -9.10
C ARG A 104 4.65 23.86 -8.60
N VAL A 105 4.50 24.76 -7.64
CA VAL A 105 3.21 25.20 -7.12
C VAL A 105 2.74 26.43 -7.89
N ILE A 106 1.54 26.37 -8.47
CA ILE A 106 0.91 27.51 -9.14
C ILE A 106 -0.07 28.16 -8.16
N VAL A 107 0.20 29.41 -7.77
CA VAL A 107 -0.63 30.17 -6.84
C VAL A 107 -1.49 31.16 -7.60
N THR A 108 -2.78 30.84 -7.80
CA THR A 108 -3.73 31.73 -8.45
C THR A 108 -4.35 32.69 -7.43
N ARG A 109 -3.95 33.97 -7.46
CA ARG A 109 -4.53 35.02 -6.60
C ARG A 109 -5.68 35.73 -7.33
N ARG A 110 -6.87 35.75 -6.72
CA ARG A 110 -8.07 36.45 -7.23
C ARG A 110 -8.48 37.57 -6.27
N PRO A 111 -7.82 38.75 -6.32
CA PRO A 111 -8.13 39.85 -5.43
C PRO A 111 -9.57 40.34 -5.63
N LYS A 112 -10.17 40.79 -4.53
CA LYS A 112 -11.50 41.40 -4.48
C LYS A 112 -11.31 42.90 -4.31
N TYR A 113 -11.95 43.69 -5.17
CA TYR A 113 -11.90 45.14 -5.10
C TYR A 113 -13.28 45.71 -4.76
N ALA A 114 -13.32 46.70 -3.88
CA ALA A 114 -14.47 47.55 -3.63
C ALA A 114 -14.06 48.99 -3.95
N PHE A 115 -14.97 49.77 -4.54
CA PHE A 115 -14.71 51.16 -4.94
C PHE A 115 -15.50 52.10 -4.03
N ARG A 116 -14.93 53.25 -3.65
CA ARG A 116 -15.50 54.13 -2.62
C ARG A 116 -16.82 54.82 -2.98
N ASP A 117 -17.24 54.79 -4.24
CA ASP A 117 -18.46 55.46 -4.71
C ASP A 117 -19.41 54.52 -5.46
N ARG A 118 -19.26 53.21 -5.24
CA ARG A 118 -20.10 52.19 -5.88
C ARG A 118 -20.34 51.02 -4.94
N ASP A 119 -21.60 50.67 -4.73
CA ASP A 119 -21.95 49.44 -4.02
C ASP A 119 -21.57 48.22 -4.87
N GLY A 120 -20.76 47.34 -4.28
CA GLY A 120 -20.41 46.05 -4.87
C GLY A 120 -18.93 45.68 -4.75
N VAL A 121 -18.67 44.37 -4.77
CA VAL A 121 -17.32 43.80 -4.80
C VAL A 121 -17.07 43.20 -6.18
N VAL A 122 -16.00 43.61 -6.83
CA VAL A 122 -15.59 43.08 -8.15
C VAL A 122 -14.49 42.05 -7.94
N GLN A 123 -14.68 40.86 -8.50
CA GLN A 123 -13.70 39.78 -8.51
C GLN A 123 -13.75 39.06 -9.86
N ALA A 124 -12.59 38.72 -10.43
CA ALA A 124 -12.52 37.85 -11.60
C ALA A 124 -13.08 36.47 -11.28
N LEU A 125 -13.74 35.79 -12.22
CA LEU A 125 -14.27 34.42 -12.05
C LEU A 125 -13.15 33.40 -11.81
N ALA A 126 -13.51 32.26 -11.21
CA ALA A 126 -12.56 31.16 -11.01
C ALA A 126 -12.26 30.54 -12.39
N PRO A 127 -10.98 30.31 -12.74
CA PRO A 127 -10.67 29.43 -13.86
C PRO A 127 -11.34 28.07 -13.66
N ALA A 128 -11.91 27.51 -14.71
CA ALA A 128 -12.45 26.16 -14.68
C ALA A 128 -11.30 25.15 -14.69
N HIS A 129 -11.42 24.08 -13.91
CA HIS A 129 -10.46 22.98 -13.81
C HIS A 129 -11.15 21.66 -14.12
N ILE A 130 -10.41 20.68 -14.65
CA ILE A 130 -10.97 19.35 -14.99
C ILE A 130 -11.54 18.66 -13.74
N ILE A 131 -10.81 18.74 -12.62
CA ILE A 131 -11.27 18.25 -11.32
C ILE A 131 -11.55 19.49 -10.47
N GLU A 132 -12.82 19.71 -10.15
CA GLU A 132 -13.23 20.82 -9.29
C GLU A 132 -12.52 20.71 -7.93
N SER A 133 -11.74 21.72 -7.57
CA SER A 133 -10.90 21.76 -6.35
C SER A 133 -9.74 20.73 -6.27
N GLY A 134 -9.40 20.06 -7.37
CA GLY A 134 -8.24 19.16 -7.43
C GLY A 134 -6.91 19.90 -7.27
N LEU A 135 -6.01 19.36 -6.42
CA LEU A 135 -4.63 19.87 -6.30
C LEU A 135 -3.83 19.71 -7.60
N PRO A 136 -3.93 18.60 -8.35
CA PRO A 136 -3.17 18.42 -9.58
C PRO A 136 -3.68 19.32 -10.71
N THR A 137 -2.77 20.00 -11.38
CA THR A 137 -3.07 20.72 -12.63
C THR A 137 -3.31 19.73 -13.78
N GLU A 138 -3.95 20.20 -14.84
CA GLU A 138 -4.25 19.43 -16.05
C GLU A 138 -2.97 18.88 -16.69
N ARG A 139 -1.87 19.62 -16.57
CA ARG A 139 -0.55 19.18 -17.03
C ARG A 139 -0.02 18.00 -16.22
N LEU A 140 -0.17 18.04 -14.89
CA LEU A 140 0.27 16.94 -14.03
C LEU A 140 -0.59 15.69 -14.27
N LEU A 141 -1.90 15.86 -14.43
CA LEU A 141 -2.82 14.77 -14.78
C LEU A 141 -2.45 14.14 -16.13
N ALA A 142 -2.18 14.95 -17.15
CA ALA A 142 -1.74 14.47 -18.46
C ALA A 142 -0.42 13.69 -18.36
N HIS A 143 0.56 14.20 -17.60
CA HIS A 143 1.83 13.51 -17.39
C HIS A 143 1.64 12.14 -16.72
N ILE A 144 0.85 12.07 -15.64
CA ILE A 144 0.53 10.81 -14.94
C ILE A 144 -0.16 9.82 -15.89
N ALA A 145 -1.10 10.29 -16.72
CA ALA A 145 -1.82 9.47 -17.68
C ALA A 145 -0.89 8.91 -18.76
N VAL A 146 -0.05 9.74 -19.37
CA VAL A 146 0.94 9.32 -20.37
C VAL A 146 1.91 8.31 -19.74
N SER A 147 2.47 8.62 -18.57
CA SER A 147 3.41 7.71 -17.91
C SER A 147 2.78 6.37 -17.54
N LYS A 148 1.50 6.34 -17.15
CA LYS A 148 0.81 5.09 -16.82
C LYS A 148 0.47 4.27 -18.06
N TYR A 149 -0.09 4.90 -19.08
CA TYR A 149 -0.73 4.20 -20.21
C TYR A 149 0.16 4.09 -21.45
N ALA A 150 1.06 5.04 -21.68
CA ALA A 150 2.00 5.01 -22.80
C ALA A 150 3.37 4.44 -22.37
N ASP A 151 3.90 4.90 -21.23
CA ASP A 151 5.26 4.52 -20.80
C ASP A 151 5.29 3.29 -19.88
N GLY A 152 4.12 2.76 -19.50
CA GLY A 152 4.01 1.54 -18.67
C GLY A 152 4.51 1.70 -17.24
N LEU A 153 4.52 2.92 -16.70
CA LEU A 153 4.98 3.25 -15.35
C LEU A 153 3.79 3.24 -14.36
N PRO A 154 3.60 2.20 -13.52
CA PRO A 154 2.42 2.12 -12.65
C PRO A 154 2.41 3.22 -11.57
N LEU A 155 1.22 3.59 -11.08
CA LEU A 155 1.02 4.71 -10.15
C LEU A 155 1.89 4.63 -8.88
N TYR A 156 2.01 3.45 -8.27
CA TYR A 156 2.86 3.28 -7.06
C TYR A 156 4.34 3.61 -7.34
N ARG A 157 4.80 3.38 -8.58
CA ARG A 157 6.17 3.66 -8.99
C ARG A 157 6.34 5.14 -9.27
N GLN A 158 5.33 5.78 -9.85
CA GLN A 158 5.30 7.24 -10.01
C GLN A 158 5.32 7.95 -8.66
N GLU A 159 4.51 7.49 -7.70
CA GLU A 159 4.49 8.00 -6.32
C GLU A 159 5.87 7.94 -5.67
N ALA A 160 6.55 6.79 -5.76
CA ALA A 160 7.92 6.64 -5.24
C ALA A 160 8.95 7.53 -5.94
N ILE A 161 8.74 7.89 -7.22
CA ILE A 161 9.60 8.83 -7.94
C ILE A 161 9.33 10.25 -7.47
N TYR A 162 8.07 10.64 -7.32
CA TYR A 162 7.67 12.00 -6.93
C TYR A 162 8.02 12.32 -5.48
N LEU A 163 7.99 11.30 -4.62
CA LEU A 163 8.42 11.40 -3.23
C LEU A 163 9.90 11.80 -3.09
N ARG A 164 10.75 11.50 -4.08
CA ARG A 164 12.17 11.92 -4.07
C ARG A 164 12.33 13.44 -4.11
N ASP A 165 11.36 14.13 -4.71
CA ASP A 165 11.28 15.59 -4.76
C ASP A 165 10.33 16.14 -3.67
N GLY A 166 9.94 15.32 -2.69
CA GLY A 166 9.03 15.70 -1.61
C GLY A 166 7.59 15.93 -2.06
N VAL A 167 7.20 15.47 -3.25
CA VAL A 167 5.83 15.58 -3.76
C VAL A 167 5.05 14.34 -3.37
N GLU A 168 4.24 14.48 -2.35
CA GLU A 168 3.23 13.51 -1.99
C GLU A 168 2.02 13.68 -2.90
N LEU A 169 1.86 12.76 -3.84
CA LEU A 169 0.55 12.57 -4.45
C LEU A 169 -0.35 11.95 -3.40
N ILE A 170 -1.07 12.78 -2.66
CA ILE A 170 -2.19 12.31 -1.86
C ILE A 170 -3.07 11.52 -2.83
N ARG A 171 -3.16 10.21 -2.64
CA ARG A 171 -4.09 9.35 -3.36
C ARG A 171 -5.49 9.82 -3.03
N SER A 172 -5.96 10.81 -3.78
CA SER A 172 -7.35 11.26 -3.82
C SER A 172 -8.27 10.19 -4.44
N LEU A 173 -7.73 9.01 -4.75
CA LEU A 173 -8.46 7.80 -5.12
C LEU A 173 -8.43 6.72 -4.03
N SER A 174 -7.94 7.02 -2.82
CA SER A 174 -8.05 6.06 -1.72
C SER A 174 -9.52 5.77 -1.45
N GLU A 175 -9.93 4.53 -1.71
CA GLU A 175 -11.28 4.08 -1.40
C GLU A 175 -11.44 3.91 0.12
N VAL A 176 -12.61 4.28 0.61
CA VAL A 176 -13.04 4.00 1.98
C VAL A 176 -14.14 2.96 1.90
N TYR A 177 -13.91 1.81 2.53
CA TYR A 177 -14.92 0.76 2.67
C TYR A 177 -15.88 1.11 3.79
N GLN A 178 -17.18 1.08 3.48
CA GLN A 178 -18.23 1.03 4.48
C GLN A 178 -18.51 -0.42 4.83
N LEU A 179 -18.08 -0.84 6.01
CA LEU A 179 -18.25 -2.19 6.53
C LEU A 179 -19.36 -2.21 7.57
N LYS A 180 -20.33 -3.12 7.43
CA LYS A 180 -21.19 -3.53 8.52
C LYS A 180 -20.61 -4.80 9.14
N VAL A 181 -20.20 -4.71 10.40
CA VAL A 181 -19.70 -5.83 11.19
C VAL A 181 -20.81 -6.24 12.16
N SER A 182 -21.18 -7.51 12.19
CA SER A 182 -22.21 -8.04 13.08
C SER A 182 -21.78 -9.37 13.69
N LEU A 183 -22.07 -9.57 14.96
CA LEU A 183 -21.82 -10.83 15.63
C LEU A 183 -22.83 -11.89 15.19
N ARG A 184 -22.34 -13.04 14.76
CA ARG A 184 -23.18 -14.19 14.42
C ARG A 184 -23.68 -14.85 15.70
N ARG A 185 -24.82 -15.54 15.61
CA ARG A 185 -25.41 -16.36 16.68
C ARG A 185 -25.81 -15.57 17.94
N ILE A 186 -25.88 -14.24 17.88
CA ILE A 186 -26.38 -13.38 18.95
C ILE A 186 -27.71 -12.73 18.54
N SER A 187 -28.67 -12.73 19.45
CA SER A 187 -29.95 -12.04 19.32
C SER A 187 -30.32 -11.31 20.62
N PRO A 188 -30.80 -10.06 20.57
CA PRO A 188 -30.81 -9.16 19.43
C PRO A 188 -29.41 -8.79 18.91
N MET A 189 -29.30 -8.57 17.60
CA MET A 189 -28.02 -8.43 16.88
C MET A 189 -27.17 -7.26 17.39
N ILE A 190 -25.92 -7.54 17.73
CA ILE A 190 -24.88 -6.55 18.02
C ILE A 190 -24.17 -6.22 16.71
N SER A 191 -24.06 -4.93 16.37
CA SER A 191 -23.43 -4.52 15.10
C SER A 191 -22.75 -3.16 15.13
N ARG A 192 -21.81 -2.96 14.22
CA ARG A 192 -21.07 -1.71 13.98
C ARG A 192 -21.02 -1.40 12.50
N ARG A 193 -21.17 -0.13 12.13
CA ARG A 193 -20.88 0.38 10.79
C ARG A 193 -19.61 1.22 10.86
N LEU A 194 -18.61 0.80 10.12
CA LEU A 194 -17.26 1.36 10.13
C LEU A 194 -16.92 1.88 8.74
N LEU A 195 -16.28 3.05 8.67
CA LEU A 195 -15.60 3.55 7.50
C LEU A 195 -14.11 3.31 7.68
N VAL A 196 -13.53 2.43 6.87
CA VAL A 196 -12.11 2.05 6.94
C VAL A 196 -11.41 2.34 5.61
N PRO A 197 -10.20 2.92 5.63
CA PRO A 197 -9.48 3.23 4.40
C PRO A 197 -8.90 1.95 3.79
N GLU A 198 -8.82 1.87 2.45
CA GLU A 198 -8.31 0.69 1.76
C GLU A 198 -6.83 0.40 2.03
N GLU A 199 -6.06 1.39 2.45
CA GLU A 199 -4.66 1.25 2.83
C GLU A 199 -4.47 0.51 4.15
N MET A 200 -5.53 0.38 4.94
CA MET A 200 -5.46 -0.25 6.25
C MET A 200 -5.01 -1.71 6.14
N THR A 201 -4.08 -2.11 7.00
CA THR A 201 -3.66 -3.52 7.09
C THR A 201 -4.74 -4.35 7.79
N LEU A 202 -4.75 -5.65 7.56
CA LEU A 202 -5.66 -6.56 8.28
C LEU A 202 -5.47 -6.48 9.80
N TYR A 203 -4.25 -6.20 10.28
CA TYR A 203 -4.00 -5.97 11.70
C TYR A 203 -4.64 -4.68 12.21
N ALA A 204 -4.53 -3.58 11.47
CA ALA A 204 -5.20 -2.34 11.83
C ALA A 204 -6.74 -2.47 11.75
N LEU A 205 -7.27 -3.25 10.82
CA LEU A 205 -8.70 -3.60 10.79
C LEU A 205 -9.10 -4.41 12.02
N HIS A 206 -8.31 -5.41 12.41
CA HIS A 206 -8.51 -6.18 13.65
C HIS A 206 -8.60 -5.26 14.86
N ARG A 207 -7.62 -4.38 15.08
CA ARG A 207 -7.64 -3.40 16.19
C ARG A 207 -8.87 -2.49 16.13
N THR A 208 -9.27 -2.08 14.92
CA THR A 208 -10.47 -1.25 14.73
C THR A 208 -11.74 -2.00 15.16
N ILE A 209 -11.87 -3.28 14.85
CA ILE A 209 -13.01 -4.11 15.25
C ILE A 209 -13.01 -4.30 16.77
N GLN A 210 -11.86 -4.65 17.36
CA GLN A 210 -11.70 -4.82 18.81
C GLN A 210 -12.17 -3.57 19.58
N ILE A 211 -11.65 -2.39 19.20
CA ILE A 211 -12.06 -1.11 19.82
C ILE A 211 -13.55 -0.83 19.58
N ALA A 212 -14.09 -1.15 18.41
CA ALA A 212 -15.49 -0.90 18.10
C ALA A 212 -16.44 -1.77 18.91
N PHE A 213 -16.06 -3.01 19.22
CA PHE A 213 -16.84 -3.92 20.06
C PHE A 213 -16.51 -3.81 21.56
N GLY A 214 -15.41 -3.14 21.93
CA GLY A 214 -15.00 -3.01 23.33
C GLY A 214 -14.23 -4.22 23.84
N CYS A 215 -13.63 -5.00 22.94
CA CYS A 215 -12.81 -6.15 23.25
C CYS A 215 -11.37 -5.71 23.62
N GLU A 216 -10.68 -6.53 24.41
CA GLU A 216 -9.39 -6.21 25.03
C GLU A 216 -8.18 -6.72 24.22
N ASP A 217 -8.40 -7.45 23.12
CA ASP A 217 -7.35 -8.01 22.24
C ASP A 217 -6.40 -8.99 22.97
N CYS A 218 -6.93 -9.77 23.91
CA CYS A 218 -6.20 -10.77 24.67
C CYS A 218 -6.12 -12.16 24.01
N HIS A 219 -6.95 -12.43 22.99
CA HIS A 219 -7.03 -13.73 22.34
C HIS A 219 -6.56 -13.72 20.87
N LEU A 220 -6.35 -14.92 20.32
CA LEU A 220 -6.00 -15.13 18.92
C LEU A 220 -7.15 -14.78 17.98
N HIS A 221 -6.82 -14.44 16.74
CA HIS A 221 -7.79 -14.04 15.72
C HIS A 221 -7.40 -14.46 14.31
N ALA A 222 -8.41 -14.57 13.45
CA ALA A 222 -8.23 -14.83 12.03
C ALA A 222 -9.32 -14.19 11.17
N PHE A 223 -8.96 -13.75 9.97
CA PHE A 223 -9.88 -13.38 8.90
C PHE A 223 -10.01 -14.52 7.90
N LYS A 224 -11.24 -14.92 7.56
CA LYS A 224 -11.55 -15.84 6.46
C LYS A 224 -12.04 -15.06 5.25
N LEU A 225 -11.16 -14.96 4.26
CA LEU A 225 -11.31 -14.11 3.08
C LEU A 225 -10.91 -14.90 1.83
N HIS A 226 -11.80 -15.01 0.84
CA HIS A 226 -11.53 -15.69 -0.44
C HIS A 226 -10.98 -17.13 -0.29
N GLY A 227 -11.48 -17.88 0.69
CA GLY A 227 -11.01 -19.25 0.96
C GLY A 227 -9.61 -19.33 1.58
N ARG A 228 -9.03 -18.19 1.98
CA ARG A 228 -7.77 -18.10 2.73
C ARG A 228 -8.05 -17.66 4.16
N HIS A 229 -7.19 -18.15 5.05
CA HIS A 229 -7.19 -17.79 6.47
C HIS A 229 -6.00 -16.86 6.70
N TYR A 230 -6.28 -15.64 7.14
CA TYR A 230 -5.28 -14.65 7.50
C TYR A 230 -5.35 -14.50 9.02
N GLY A 231 -4.47 -15.14 9.77
CA GLY A 231 -4.56 -15.17 11.22
C GLY A 231 -3.30 -15.68 11.87
N THR A 232 -3.18 -15.48 13.18
CA THR A 232 -2.00 -15.87 13.96
C THR A 232 -1.87 -17.37 14.15
N THR A 233 -2.86 -18.17 13.72
CA THR A 233 -2.79 -19.62 13.81
C THR A 233 -2.09 -20.27 12.63
N TRP A 234 -1.21 -21.21 13.00
CA TRP A 234 -0.50 -22.19 12.19
C TRP A 234 0.83 -21.76 11.54
N THR A 235 1.03 -20.49 11.22
CA THR A 235 2.34 -20.00 10.70
C THR A 235 3.06 -19.02 11.62
N GLY A 236 2.41 -18.48 12.66
CA GLY A 236 3.00 -17.44 13.53
C GLY A 236 3.27 -16.11 12.80
N GLU A 237 2.85 -16.00 11.54
CA GLU A 237 3.03 -14.80 10.75
C GLU A 237 1.91 -13.82 11.08
N ARG A 238 2.27 -12.59 11.44
CA ARG A 238 1.38 -11.43 11.25
C ARG A 238 0.81 -11.48 9.84
N HIS A 239 -0.42 -11.00 9.62
CA HIS A 239 -1.16 -10.99 8.33
C HIS A 239 -0.31 -10.58 7.12
N ARG A 240 0.57 -11.45 6.63
CA ARG A 240 1.62 -11.14 5.67
C ARG A 240 1.39 -11.91 4.37
N ASP A 241 1.77 -11.30 3.26
CA ASP A 241 1.79 -11.95 1.97
C ASP A 241 2.99 -12.91 1.84
N ALA A 242 3.07 -13.64 0.73
CA ALA A 242 4.19 -14.56 0.45
C ALA A 242 5.57 -13.85 0.36
N ALA A 243 5.58 -12.51 0.32
CA ALA A 243 6.78 -11.68 0.34
C ALA A 243 7.06 -11.07 1.74
N GLY A 244 6.31 -11.47 2.77
CA GLY A 244 6.48 -11.02 4.15
C GLY A 244 5.93 -9.62 4.48
N ARG A 245 5.13 -9.02 3.58
CA ARG A 245 4.55 -7.67 3.77
C ARG A 245 3.14 -7.76 4.33
N GLU A 246 2.75 -6.84 5.20
CA GLU A 246 1.38 -6.82 5.74
C GLU A 246 0.32 -6.66 4.64
N VAL A 247 -0.70 -7.51 4.69
CA VAL A 247 -1.82 -7.52 3.75
C VAL A 247 -2.74 -6.36 4.06
N THR A 248 -2.97 -5.52 3.06
CA THR A 248 -3.91 -4.38 3.11
C THR A 248 -5.27 -4.73 2.52
N LEU A 249 -6.31 -3.94 2.84
CA LEU A 249 -7.63 -4.11 2.23
C LEU A 249 -7.61 -3.88 0.71
N ALA A 250 -6.74 -3.00 0.22
CA ALA A 250 -6.52 -2.78 -1.20
C ALA A 250 -6.01 -4.04 -1.92
N ASN A 251 -5.17 -4.86 -1.28
CA ASN A 251 -4.69 -6.12 -1.86
C ASN A 251 -5.84 -7.13 -2.04
N LEU A 252 -6.84 -7.09 -1.16
CA LEU A 252 -7.95 -8.04 -1.15
C LEU A 252 -9.01 -7.73 -2.22
N ARG A 253 -9.05 -6.50 -2.76
CA ARG A 253 -10.01 -6.08 -3.80
C ARG A 253 -11.46 -6.46 -3.48
N LEU A 254 -11.88 -6.17 -2.26
CA LEU A 254 -13.21 -6.54 -1.76
C LEU A 254 -14.31 -5.89 -2.61
N ARG A 255 -15.37 -6.66 -2.89
CA ARG A 255 -16.52 -6.20 -3.69
C ARG A 255 -17.67 -5.74 -2.81
N VAL A 256 -18.45 -4.79 -3.30
CA VAL A 256 -19.70 -4.40 -2.63
C VAL A 256 -20.64 -5.62 -2.53
N ARG A 257 -21.32 -5.77 -1.40
CA ARG A 257 -22.15 -6.92 -0.99
C ARG A 257 -21.39 -8.20 -0.64
N GLN A 258 -20.07 -8.22 -0.75
CA GLN A 258 -19.28 -9.35 -0.30
C GLN A 258 -19.43 -9.55 1.21
N ARG A 259 -19.43 -10.81 1.64
CA ARG A 259 -19.44 -11.23 3.05
C ARG A 259 -18.14 -11.94 3.35
N THR A 260 -17.57 -11.64 4.50
CA THR A 260 -16.28 -12.17 4.94
C THR A 260 -16.32 -12.37 6.45
N LEU A 261 -15.56 -13.31 6.99
CA LEU A 261 -15.61 -13.62 8.42
C LEU A 261 -14.35 -13.12 9.12
N TYR A 262 -14.53 -12.59 10.31
CA TYR A 262 -13.48 -12.32 11.28
C TYR A 262 -13.79 -13.12 12.55
N GLU A 263 -12.86 -13.95 12.97
CA GLU A 263 -12.96 -14.81 14.14
C GLU A 263 -12.03 -14.26 15.21
N TYR A 264 -12.56 -14.14 16.41
CA TYR A 264 -11.85 -13.69 17.59
C TYR A 264 -12.11 -14.64 18.73
N ASP A 265 -11.06 -14.94 19.49
CA ASP A 265 -11.03 -15.94 20.53
C ASP A 265 -11.41 -17.34 20.03
N PHE A 266 -10.44 -18.24 19.91
CA PHE A 266 -10.69 -19.60 19.44
C PHE A 266 -11.24 -20.53 20.53
N GLY A 267 -11.29 -20.07 21.79
CA GLY A 267 -12.07 -20.70 22.86
C GLY A 267 -13.56 -20.39 22.70
N ASP A 268 -13.92 -19.12 22.86
CA ASP A 268 -15.32 -18.66 22.83
C ASP A 268 -15.92 -18.57 21.43
N LEU A 269 -15.08 -18.50 20.41
CA LEU A 269 -15.41 -18.46 18.98
C LEU A 269 -16.37 -17.32 18.61
N TRP A 270 -15.92 -16.08 18.84
CA TRP A 270 -16.65 -14.89 18.40
C TRP A 270 -16.54 -14.69 16.90
N GLU A 271 -17.58 -15.10 16.19
CA GLU A 271 -17.71 -14.95 14.75
C GLU A 271 -18.33 -13.59 14.38
N HIS A 272 -17.50 -12.71 13.83
CA HIS A 272 -17.93 -11.42 13.28
C HIS A 272 -18.10 -11.55 11.77
N GLU A 273 -19.33 -11.41 11.31
CA GLU A 273 -19.61 -11.27 9.89
C GLU A 273 -19.39 -9.82 9.45
N MET A 274 -18.49 -9.63 8.49
CA MET A 274 -18.25 -8.35 7.85
C MET A 274 -18.91 -8.34 6.47
N ARG A 275 -19.77 -7.35 6.23
CA ARG A 275 -20.41 -7.09 4.95
C ARG A 275 -19.94 -5.75 4.40
N ILE A 276 -19.46 -5.75 3.17
CA ILE A 276 -19.10 -4.52 2.46
C ILE A 276 -20.41 -3.89 1.93
N GLU A 277 -20.87 -2.81 2.56
CA GLU A 277 -22.12 -2.12 2.17
C GLU A 277 -21.90 -1.17 0.99
N ALA A 278 -20.80 -0.42 1.00
CA ALA A 278 -20.47 0.56 -0.03
C ALA A 278 -18.96 0.82 -0.07
N LYS A 279 -18.53 1.48 -1.16
CA LYS A 279 -17.21 2.10 -1.29
C LYS A 279 -17.40 3.58 -1.55
N HIS A 280 -16.64 4.41 -0.86
CA HIS A 280 -16.69 5.87 -0.98
C HIS A 280 -15.32 6.40 -1.33
N GLU A 281 -15.27 7.55 -1.97
CA GLU A 281 -14.02 8.30 -2.08
C GLU A 281 -13.65 8.87 -0.71
N ARG A 282 -12.35 8.89 -0.41
CA ARG A 282 -11.86 9.45 0.84
C ARG A 282 -12.10 10.96 0.90
N GLU A 283 -12.77 11.40 1.95
CA GLU A 283 -13.06 12.81 2.20
C GLU A 283 -11.84 13.51 2.81
N GLY A 284 -11.38 14.59 2.17
CA GLY A 284 -10.24 15.40 2.65
C GLY A 284 -10.54 16.01 4.02
N GLY A 285 -9.60 15.87 4.97
CA GLY A 285 -9.74 16.41 6.33
C GLY A 285 -10.46 15.50 7.33
N LYS A 286 -11.05 14.39 6.88
CA LYS A 286 -11.67 13.40 7.77
C LYS A 286 -10.64 12.38 8.26
N VAL A 287 -10.67 12.11 9.56
CA VAL A 287 -9.81 11.09 10.19
C VAL A 287 -10.52 9.75 10.13
N TYR A 288 -9.82 8.76 9.59
CA TYR A 288 -10.26 7.37 9.49
C TYR A 288 -9.36 6.47 10.36
N PRO A 289 -9.87 5.33 10.87
CA PRO A 289 -11.23 4.83 10.70
C PRO A 289 -12.25 5.56 11.57
N VAL A 290 -13.53 5.46 11.22
CA VAL A 290 -14.62 6.06 11.99
C VAL A 290 -15.83 5.11 12.06
N CYS A 291 -16.40 4.98 13.25
CA CYS A 291 -17.69 4.33 13.48
C CYS A 291 -18.82 5.33 13.24
N ILE A 292 -19.67 5.04 12.26
CA ILE A 292 -20.78 5.91 11.84
C ILE A 292 -22.13 5.48 12.43
N ALA A 293 -22.25 4.22 12.83
CA ALA A 293 -23.43 3.70 13.51
C ALA A 293 -23.08 2.41 14.26
N GLY A 294 -23.90 2.03 15.22
CA GLY A 294 -23.80 0.75 15.90
C GLY A 294 -25.03 0.52 16.76
N ALA A 295 -25.17 -0.72 17.22
CA ALA A 295 -26.25 -1.14 18.09
C ALA A 295 -25.70 -2.08 19.15
N ARG A 296 -26.13 -1.86 20.40
CA ARG A 296 -25.85 -2.68 21.59
C ARG A 296 -24.39 -2.69 22.03
N ALA A 297 -24.17 -2.99 23.31
CA ALA A 297 -22.84 -3.20 23.85
C ALA A 297 -22.20 -4.43 23.18
N GLY A 298 -20.87 -4.47 23.08
CA GLY A 298 -20.20 -5.71 22.71
C GLY A 298 -20.25 -6.72 23.86
N PRO A 299 -20.04 -8.01 23.55
CA PRO A 299 -19.97 -9.03 24.59
C PRO A 299 -18.75 -8.76 25.50
N PRO A 300 -18.89 -8.91 26.83
CA PRO A 300 -17.75 -8.99 27.72
C PRO A 300 -16.81 -10.14 27.35
N GLU A 301 -15.53 -10.00 27.71
CA GLU A 301 -14.51 -11.05 27.49
C GLU A 301 -14.77 -12.28 28.36
N ASP A 302 -14.29 -13.44 27.90
CA ASP A 302 -14.27 -14.72 28.63
C ASP A 302 -15.63 -15.20 29.20
N ILE A 303 -16.74 -14.83 28.55
CA ILE A 303 -18.09 -15.21 29.01
C ILE A 303 -18.58 -16.55 28.45
N GLY A 304 -17.80 -17.25 27.61
CA GLY A 304 -18.21 -18.52 27.01
C GLY A 304 -18.96 -18.35 25.68
N GLY A 305 -18.58 -17.34 24.91
CA GLY A 305 -19.09 -17.14 23.55
C GLY A 305 -20.58 -16.78 23.47
N PRO A 306 -21.20 -16.98 22.29
CA PRO A 306 -22.62 -16.65 22.10
C PRO A 306 -23.60 -17.32 23.09
N PRO A 307 -23.42 -18.60 23.48
CA PRO A 307 -24.26 -19.22 24.52
C PRO A 307 -24.10 -18.56 25.89
N GLY A 308 -22.87 -18.24 26.28
CA GLY A 308 -22.59 -17.59 27.55
C GLY A 308 -23.13 -16.16 27.63
N HIS A 309 -23.04 -15.41 26.53
CA HIS A 309 -23.69 -14.10 26.41
C HIS A 309 -25.22 -14.19 26.53
N ALA A 310 -25.86 -15.20 25.93
CA ALA A 310 -27.29 -15.40 26.09
C ALA A 310 -27.65 -15.69 27.56
N ALA A 311 -26.88 -16.54 28.23
CA ALA A 311 -27.06 -16.83 29.65
C ALA A 311 -26.87 -15.57 30.54
N LEU A 312 -25.90 -14.70 30.20
CA LEU A 312 -25.72 -13.43 30.89
C LEU A 312 -26.94 -12.51 30.73
N LEU A 313 -27.49 -12.38 29.51
CA LEU A 313 -28.69 -11.57 29.28
C LEU A 313 -29.91 -12.11 30.03
N ASP A 314 -30.07 -13.43 30.06
CA ASP A 314 -31.14 -14.07 30.82
C ASP A 314 -30.97 -13.79 32.32
N ARG A 315 -29.75 -13.96 32.86
CA ARG A 315 -29.44 -13.68 34.26
C ARG A 315 -29.73 -12.22 34.65
N LEU A 316 -29.35 -11.26 33.81
CA LEU A 316 -29.66 -9.85 34.06
C LEU A 316 -31.17 -9.58 34.04
N ARG A 317 -31.90 -10.20 33.10
CA ARG A 317 -33.36 -10.09 33.03
C ARG A 317 -34.06 -10.69 34.25
N PHE A 318 -33.65 -11.88 34.69
CA PHE A 318 -34.31 -12.59 35.79
C PHE A 318 -33.87 -12.07 37.16
N GLY A 319 -32.61 -11.65 37.32
CA GLY A 319 -32.13 -11.03 38.56
C GLY A 319 -32.80 -9.69 38.87
N ASP A 320 -33.25 -8.95 37.84
CA ASP A 320 -34.05 -7.75 38.03
C ASP A 320 -35.51 -8.07 38.42
N ILE A 321 -36.05 -9.22 38.00
CA ILE A 321 -37.39 -9.69 38.36
C ILE A 321 -37.41 -10.20 39.80
N GLU A 322 -36.43 -11.02 40.20
CA GLU A 322 -36.32 -11.54 41.56
C GLU A 322 -36.17 -10.41 42.59
N ARG A 323 -35.32 -9.40 42.32
CA ARG A 323 -35.20 -8.22 43.21
C ARG A 323 -36.53 -7.48 43.38
N ARG A 324 -37.31 -7.36 42.30
CA ARG A 324 -38.60 -6.67 42.33
C ARG A 324 -39.69 -7.45 43.06
N LEU A 325 -39.53 -8.78 43.20
CA LEU A 325 -40.48 -9.68 43.84
C LEU A 325 -40.10 -10.00 45.30
N CYS A 326 -38.82 -10.13 45.63
CA CYS A 326 -38.35 -10.62 46.93
C CYS A 326 -38.01 -9.51 47.95
N GLY A 327 -37.99 -8.23 47.56
CA GLY A 327 -37.59 -7.12 48.44
C GLY A 327 -36.08 -7.03 48.63
N GLU A 328 -35.57 -5.84 48.97
CA GLU A 328 -34.14 -5.48 48.94
C GLU A 328 -33.27 -6.16 50.03
N ASP A 329 -33.81 -7.09 50.82
CA ASP A 329 -33.24 -7.48 52.12
C ASP A 329 -32.35 -8.75 52.14
N GLU A 330 -32.04 -9.35 51.00
CA GLU A 330 -30.97 -10.38 50.94
C GLU A 330 -29.69 -9.77 50.36
N GLU A 331 -28.83 -9.28 51.26
CA GLU A 331 -27.44 -8.91 50.98
C GLU A 331 -26.64 -10.15 50.55
N PHE A 332 -26.79 -10.55 49.30
CA PHE A 332 -25.77 -11.34 48.62
C PHE A 332 -24.60 -10.42 48.30
N GLU A 333 -23.48 -10.57 49.02
CA GLU A 333 -22.15 -10.13 48.61
C GLU A 333 -21.76 -10.87 47.32
N ASP A 334 -22.35 -10.45 46.21
CA ASP A 334 -22.02 -10.96 44.89
C ASP A 334 -21.17 -9.89 44.22
N ASP A 335 -19.86 -10.07 44.34
CA ASP A 335 -18.80 -9.28 43.73
C ASP A 335 -18.71 -9.55 42.20
N ASP A 336 -19.85 -9.75 41.54
CA ASP A 336 -19.91 -10.04 40.11
C ASP A 336 -19.85 -8.72 39.30
N PRO A 337 -18.71 -8.42 38.64
CA PRO A 337 -18.53 -7.17 37.90
C PRO A 337 -19.50 -7.02 36.73
N LEU A 338 -20.05 -8.14 36.22
CA LEU A 338 -20.98 -8.16 35.10
C LEU A 338 -22.41 -7.75 35.49
N ARG A 339 -22.71 -7.54 36.78
CA ARG A 339 -24.00 -6.99 37.24
C ARG A 339 -24.28 -5.59 36.70
N SER A 340 -23.23 -4.81 36.45
CA SER A 340 -23.32 -3.44 35.91
C SER A 340 -23.40 -3.39 34.37
N PHE A 341 -23.41 -4.55 33.70
CA PHE A 341 -23.37 -4.62 32.24
C PHE A 341 -24.67 -4.16 31.59
N GLU A 342 -24.60 -3.07 30.83
CA GLU A 342 -25.73 -2.52 30.07
C GLU A 342 -25.72 -3.03 28.61
N ALA A 343 -26.46 -4.11 28.33
CA ALA A 343 -26.49 -4.74 27.02
C ALA A 343 -26.91 -3.83 25.84
N GLU A 344 -27.73 -2.81 26.10
CA GLU A 344 -28.20 -1.87 25.06
C GLU A 344 -27.26 -0.66 24.86
N ARG A 345 -26.29 -0.45 25.75
CA ARG A 345 -25.45 0.75 25.74
C ARG A 345 -24.48 0.73 24.56
N PHE A 346 -24.58 1.74 23.70
CA PHE A 346 -23.62 1.98 22.62
C PHE A 346 -23.40 3.47 22.40
N SER A 347 -22.14 3.92 22.43
CA SER A 347 -21.76 5.29 22.14
C SER A 347 -20.73 5.35 21.02
N GLY A 348 -21.19 5.76 19.83
CA GLY A 348 -20.29 5.98 18.69
C GLY A 348 -19.23 7.06 18.97
N ARG A 349 -19.50 8.01 19.87
CA ARG A 349 -18.54 9.05 20.28
C ARG A 349 -17.38 8.46 21.08
N GLU A 350 -17.67 7.56 22.03
CA GLU A 350 -16.65 6.88 22.84
C GLU A 350 -15.77 5.98 21.96
N VAL A 351 -16.39 5.19 21.08
CA VAL A 351 -15.67 4.36 20.10
C VAL A 351 -14.75 5.22 19.22
N ASN A 352 -15.26 6.32 18.66
CA ASN A 352 -14.46 7.19 17.81
C ASN A 352 -13.33 7.91 18.57
N ALA A 353 -13.52 8.22 19.85
CA ALA A 353 -12.46 8.77 20.69
C ALA A 353 -11.35 7.72 20.93
N ALA A 354 -11.73 6.48 21.24
CA ALA A 354 -10.79 5.37 21.41
C ALA A 354 -10.03 5.05 20.12
N LEU A 355 -10.71 5.00 18.97
CA LEU A 355 -10.09 4.80 17.65
C LEU A 355 -9.04 5.87 17.35
N ARG A 356 -9.34 7.14 17.64
CA ARG A 356 -8.38 8.24 17.44
C ARG A 356 -7.17 8.13 18.37
N ARG A 357 -7.37 7.71 19.62
CA ARG A 357 -6.28 7.55 20.60
C ARG A 357 -5.32 6.43 20.20
N GLU A 358 -5.86 5.26 19.85
CA GLU A 358 -5.07 4.06 19.57
C GLU A 358 -4.41 4.09 18.18
N LEU A 359 -5.15 4.50 17.15
CA LEU A 359 -4.69 4.36 15.77
C LEU A 359 -3.88 5.58 15.26
N SER A 360 -3.92 6.71 15.96
CA SER A 360 -3.03 7.85 15.63
C SER A 360 -1.54 7.54 15.90
N GLY A 361 -1.25 6.57 16.78
CA GLY A 361 0.11 6.08 17.06
C GLY A 361 0.65 5.12 16.01
N LEU A 362 -0.22 4.39 15.30
CA LEU A 362 0.17 3.36 14.33
C LEU A 362 0.55 3.92 12.95
N THR A 363 0.16 5.15 12.62
CA THR A 363 0.49 5.81 11.34
C THR A 363 1.80 6.60 11.34
N LYS A 364 2.56 6.60 12.45
CA LYS A 364 3.85 7.31 12.59
C LYS A 364 5.08 6.36 12.63
N GLY A 365 4.88 5.06 12.39
CA GLY A 365 5.92 4.03 12.45
C GLY A 365 6.54 3.72 11.10
#